data_AF-A0A914S842-F1
#
_entry.id   AF-A0A914S842-F1
#
_cell.length_a   1.000
_cell.length_b   1.000
_cell.length_c   1.000
_cell.angle_alpha   90.00
_cell.angle_beta   90.00
_cell.angle_gamma   90.00
#
_symmetry.space_group_name_H-M   'P 1'
#
loop_
_entity.id
_entity.type
_entity.pdbx_description
1 polymer ?
#
loop_
_entity_poly.entity_id
_entity_poly.type
_entity_poly.pdbx_seq_one_letter_code
_entity_poly.pdbx_strand_id
1 'polypeptide(L)' 'MSQPMMVWLMDTVDGSGRDAMRYLSWADVYLVVYDVTSQLSLQYAESTLQQISAHEHHLCARQHKCLLVGNKTDLERYRY' A
#
# COMPACT_ATOMS: atom_id res chain seq x y z
N MET A 1 2.91 -28.57 2.93
CA MET A 1 1.54 -28.69 3.46
C MET A 1 0.90 -27.31 3.40
N SER A 2 -0.29 -27.17 2.81
CA SER A 2 -1.03 -25.90 2.80
C SER A 2 -1.86 -25.79 4.07
N GLN A 3 -1.57 -24.79 4.90
CA GLN A 3 -2.39 -24.47 6.07
C GLN A 3 -3.35 -23.34 5.68
N PRO A 4 -4.67 -23.48 5.91
CA PRO A 4 -5.62 -22.39 5.67
C PRO A 4 -5.35 -21.23 6.63
N MET A 5 -5.41 -20.01 6.12
CA MET A 5 -5.20 -18.78 6.89
C MET A 5 -6.32 -17.78 6.62
N MET A 6 -6.76 -17.12 7.70
CA MET A 6 -7.72 -16.02 7.61
C MET A 6 -6.95 -14.71 7.38
N VAL A 7 -7.34 -13.97 6.36
CA VAL A 7 -6.76 -12.67 6.01
C VAL A 7 -7.84 -11.62 6.06
N TRP A 8 -7.60 -10.56 6.82
CA TRP A 8 -8.47 -9.38 6.85
C TRP A 8 -7.94 -8.36 5.86
N LEU A 9 -8.76 -8.02 4.87
CA LEU A 9 -8.43 -7.03 3.85
C LEU A 9 -9.21 -5.75 4.12
N MET A 10 -8.53 -4.61 4.04
CA MET A 10 -9.14 -3.29 4.12
C MET A 10 -8.75 -2.50 2.87
N ASP A 11 -9.75 -2.00 2.16
CA ASP A 11 -9.54 -1.06 1.06
C ASP A 11 -9.48 0.35 1.63
N THR A 12 -8.49 1.12 1.20
CA THR A 12 -8.21 2.47 1.71
C THR A 12 -8.44 3.49 0.61
N VAL A 13 -9.14 4.58 0.93
CA VAL A 13 -9.26 5.73 0.04
C VAL A 13 -8.55 6.92 0.68
N ASP A 14 -7.75 7.62 -0.12
CA ASP A 14 -7.07 8.82 0.36
C ASP A 14 -8.09 9.96 0.56
N GLY A 15 -7.93 10.73 1.64
CA GLY A 15 -8.79 11.88 1.96
C GLY A 15 -10.07 11.61 2.77
N SER A 16 -10.38 10.37 3.19
CA SER A 16 -11.51 10.12 4.09
C SER A 16 -11.15 10.38 5.56
N GLY A 17 -11.01 11.65 5.93
CA GLY A 17 -11.02 12.11 7.33
C GLY A 17 -9.67 12.34 8.01
N ARG A 18 -9.73 13.01 9.18
CA ARG A 18 -8.59 13.61 9.92
C ARG A 18 -7.47 12.66 10.34
N ASP A 19 -7.64 11.35 10.17
CA ASP A 19 -6.71 10.32 10.64
C ASP A 19 -6.49 9.23 9.58
N ALA A 20 -6.10 9.63 8.36
CA ALA A 20 -5.58 8.71 7.34
C ALA A 20 -4.42 7.82 7.88
N MET A 21 -3.79 8.23 8.98
CA MET A 21 -2.68 7.48 9.57
C MET A 21 -3.12 6.41 10.58
N ARG A 22 -4.40 6.35 10.99
CA ARG A 22 -4.85 5.42 12.05
C ARG A 22 -4.82 3.96 11.61
N TYR A 23 -5.13 3.68 10.35
CA TYR A 23 -5.05 2.33 9.81
C TYR A 23 -3.62 1.82 9.62
N LEU A 24 -2.62 2.70 9.60
CA LEU A 24 -1.21 2.35 9.54
C LEU A 24 -0.66 1.69 10.82
N SER A 25 -1.46 1.65 11.88
CA SER A 25 -1.12 0.95 13.12
C SER A 25 -1.64 -0.49 13.18
N TRP A 26 -2.52 -0.89 12.25
CA TRP A 26 -3.29 -2.13 12.33
C TRP A 26 -2.67 -3.28 11.51
N ALA A 27 -2.00 -2.98 10.40
CA ALA A 27 -1.74 -4.00 9.39
C ALA A 27 -0.41 -4.73 9.63
N ASP A 28 -0.43 -6.06 9.43
CA ASP A 28 0.78 -6.85 9.31
C ASP A 28 1.45 -6.67 7.92
N VAL A 29 0.67 -6.32 6.90
CA VAL A 29 1.11 -6.13 5.51
C VAL A 29 0.39 -4.97 4.84
N TYR A 30 1.15 -4.10 4.17
CA TYR A 30 0.65 -3.04 3.30
C TYR A 30 0.87 -3.40 1.83
N LEU A 31 -0.18 -3.26 1.03
CA LEU A 31 -0.13 -3.34 -0.43
C LEU A 31 -0.36 -1.93 -0.98
N VAL A 32 0.70 -1.29 -1.45
CA VAL A 32 0.59 0.02 -2.10
C VAL A 32 0.55 -0.20 -3.61
N VAL A 33 -0.56 0.16 -4.23
CA VAL A 33 -0.86 -0.19 -5.62
C VAL A 33 -0.77 1.06 -6.50
N TYR A 34 -0.08 0.96 -7.63
CA TYR A 34 -0.04 2.02 -8.64
C TYR A 34 -0.46 1.46 -10.00
N ASP A 35 -0.85 2.34 -10.91
CA ASP A 35 -1.13 1.99 -12.31
C ASP A 35 0.17 2.11 -13.11
N VAL A 36 0.62 1.00 -13.71
CA VAL A 36 1.89 0.98 -14.47
C VAL A 36 1.92 1.97 -15.64
N THR A 37 0.75 2.39 -16.12
CA THR A 37 0.61 3.37 -17.20
C THR A 37 0.69 4.83 -16.72
N SER A 38 0.61 5.07 -15.41
CA SER A 38 0.54 6.42 -14.83
C SER A 38 1.71 6.71 -13.90
N GLN A 39 2.64 7.54 -14.36
CA GLN A 39 3.78 8.02 -13.56
C GLN A 39 3.32 8.78 -12.30
N LEU A 40 2.21 9.52 -12.40
CA LEU A 40 1.65 10.27 -11.27
C LEU A 40 1.16 9.30 -10.17
N SER A 41 0.56 8.17 -10.56
CA SER A 41 0.15 7.14 -9.60
C SER A 41 1.32 6.44 -8.92
N LEU A 42 2.44 6.26 -9.64
CA LEU A 42 3.68 5.72 -9.06
C LEU A 42 4.28 6.67 -8.04
N GLN A 43 4.40 7.96 -8.37
CA GLN A 43 4.90 8.98 -7.44
C GLN A 43 4.05 9.08 -6.18
N TYR A 44 2.73 8.98 -6.34
CA TYR A 44 1.80 8.95 -5.23
C TYR A 44 2.04 7.70 -4.34
N ALA A 45 2.16 6.52 -4.93
CA ALA A 45 2.46 5.28 -4.21
C ALA A 45 3.81 5.33 -3.46
N GLU A 46 4.85 5.89 -4.07
CA GLU A 46 6.16 6.10 -3.43
C GLU A 46 6.06 7.04 -2.22
N SER A 47 5.30 8.12 -2.33
CA SER A 47 5.01 9.04 -1.22
C SER A 47 4.26 8.32 -0.08
N THR A 48 3.26 7.50 -0.39
CA THR A 48 2.54 6.69 0.61
C THR A 48 3.48 5.73 1.34
N LEU A 49 4.39 5.05 0.63
CA LEU A 49 5.39 4.18 1.26
C LEU A 49 6.30 4.93 2.23
N GLN A 50 6.73 6.14 1.87
CA GLN A 50 7.52 6.99 2.77
C GLN A 50 6.75 7.34 4.04
N GLN A 51 5.46 7.69 3.91
CA GLN A 51 4.60 8.00 5.07
C GLN A 51 4.42 6.79 6.01
N ILE A 52 4.23 5.59 5.44
CA ILE A 52 4.14 4.35 6.22
C ILE A 52 5.43 4.11 7.01
N SER A 53 6.59 4.20 6.35
CA SER A 53 7.90 3.99 6.99
C SER A 53 8.17 5.01 8.09
N ALA A 54 7.80 6.28 7.90
CA ALA A 54 7.96 7.31 8.91
C ALA A 54 7.06 7.05 10.14
N HIS A 55 5.86 6.50 9.94
CA HIS A 55 4.93 6.21 11.03
C HIS A 55 5.38 5.04 11.92
N GLU A 56 6.02 4.00 11.34
CA GLU A 56 6.59 2.88 12.12
C GLU A 56 7.49 3.39 13.24
N HIS A 57 8.35 4.35 12.93
CA HIS A 57 9.29 4.92 13.88
C HIS A 57 8.62 5.63 15.07
N HIS A 58 7.36 6.06 14.93
CA HIS A 58 6.70 6.90 15.92
C HIS A 58 5.67 6.17 16.79
N LEU A 59 4.91 5.21 16.23
CA LEU A 59 3.71 4.69 16.89
C LEU A 59 3.61 3.17 16.98
N CYS A 60 4.36 2.41 16.16
CA CYS A 60 4.27 0.95 16.15
C CYS A 60 5.63 0.30 15.92
N ALA A 61 6.23 -0.26 16.97
CA ALA A 61 7.52 -0.98 16.90
C ALA A 61 7.39 -2.39 16.30
N ARG A 62 6.20 -2.79 15.85
CA ARG A 62 5.94 -4.12 15.28
C ARG A 62 6.35 -4.12 13.81
N GLN A 63 7.19 -5.08 13.42
CA GLN A 63 7.58 -5.26 12.03
C GLN A 63 6.37 -5.56 11.16
N HIS A 64 6.18 -4.80 10.09
CA HIS A 64 5.24 -5.10 9.02
C HIS A 64 5.97 -5.21 7.67
N LYS A 65 5.25 -5.70 6.65
CA LYS A 65 5.79 -5.77 5.28
C LYS A 65 5.08 -4.79 4.36
N CYS A 66 5.83 -4.02 3.60
CA CYS A 66 5.31 -3.16 2.55
C CYS A 66 5.64 -3.73 1.18
N LEU A 67 4.64 -3.81 0.30
CA LEU A 67 4.79 -4.24 -1.07
C LEU A 67 4.28 -3.14 -2.01
N LEU A 68 5.11 -2.75 -2.97
CA LEU A 68 4.71 -1.90 -4.08
C LEU A 68 4.24 -2.77 -5.23
N VAL A 69 3.02 -2.54 -5.72
CA VAL A 69 2.38 -3.38 -6.73
C VAL A 69 2.02 -2.56 -7.95
N GLY A 70 2.66 -2.88 -9.08
CA GLY A 70 2.28 -2.36 -10.39
C GLY A 70 1.05 -3.09 -10.91
N ASN A 71 -0.08 -2.40 -10.94
CA ASN A 71 -1.35 -2.90 -11.44
C ASN A 71 -1.54 -2.52 -12.92
N LYS A 72 -2.43 -3.23 -13.61
CA LYS A 72 -2.76 -3.05 -15.03
C LYS A 72 -1.61 -3.36 -16.00
N THR A 73 -0.80 -4.36 -15.67
CA THR A 73 0.33 -4.81 -16.52
C THR A 73 -0.13 -5.31 -17.90
N ASP A 74 -1.38 -5.73 -18.03
CA ASP A 74 -1.99 -6.04 -19.32
C ASP A 74 -2.00 -4.83 -20.27
N LEU A 75 -2.04 -3.60 -19.73
CA LEU A 75 -2.05 -2.36 -20.50
C LEU A 75 -0.68 -1.94 -21.02
N GLU A 76 0.42 -2.50 -20.52
CA GLU A 76 1.76 -2.20 -21.03
C GLU A 76 1.90 -2.55 -22.52
N ARG A 77 1.16 -3.56 -22.98
CA ARG A 77 1.11 -3.99 -24.38
C ARG A 77 0.42 -3.00 -25.31
N TYR A 78 -0.23 -1.95 -24.79
CA TYR A 78 -0.87 -0.89 -25.57
C TYR A 78 -0.09 0.44 -25.53
N ARG A 79 1.14 0.46 -25.00
CA ARG A 79 2.01 1.65 -25.02
C ARG A 79 2.68 1.90 -26.40
N TYR A 80 2.06 1.42 -27.48
CA TYR A 80 2.54 1.57 -28.86
C TYR A 80 1.78 2.67 -29.59
#